data_AF-A0A6S7IWX6-F1
#
_entry.id   AF-A0A6S7IWX6-F1
#
_cell.length_a   1.000
_cell.length_b   1.000
_cell.length_c   1.000
_cell.angle_alpha   90.00
_cell.angle_beta   90.00
_cell.angle_gamma   90.00
#
_symmetry.space_group_name_H-M   'P 1'
#
loop_
_entity.id
_entity.type
_entity.pdbx_description
1 polymer ?
#
loop_
_entity_poly.entity_id
_entity_poly.type
_entity_poly.pdbx_seq_one_letter_code
_entity_poly.pdbx_strand_id
1 'polypeptide(L)'
;MKRASLNDLSLNIASEDWTTVYSALDVDEKVSAYNSIIIKMLDEFLPEKTIRVHHSDKPWITGNIKMQIKARQKTFSRGDQPRYKQLCEKVANLIAKAKATYYRSKASEF
;
A
#
# COMPACT_ATOMS: atom_id res chain seq x y z
N MET A 1 -8.06 10.33 5.07
CA MET A 1 -7.53 9.06 4.49
C MET A 1 -6.60 8.45 5.51
N LYS A 2 -7.01 7.37 6.18
CA LYS A 2 -6.18 6.65 7.17
C LYS A 2 -4.92 6.14 6.48
N ARG A 3 -3.78 6.18 7.19
CA ARG A 3 -2.50 5.67 6.69
C ARG A 3 -2.42 4.20 7.05
N ALA A 4 -2.06 3.36 6.09
CA ALA A 4 -1.77 1.96 6.36
C ALA A 4 -0.65 1.82 7.41
N SER A 5 -0.87 1.00 8.43
CA SER A 5 0.06 0.79 9.55
C SER A 5 0.10 -0.69 9.95
N LEU A 6 1.23 -1.33 9.62
CA LEU A 6 1.47 -2.73 9.98
C LEU A 6 1.70 -2.92 11.48
N ASN A 7 2.31 -1.93 12.14
CA ASN A 7 2.55 -1.98 13.58
C ASN A 7 1.23 -1.96 14.34
N ASP A 8 0.32 -1.05 13.98
CA ASP A 8 -0.98 -0.96 14.64
C ASP A 8 -1.81 -2.22 14.40
N LEU A 9 -1.76 -2.78 13.19
CA LEU A 9 -2.38 -4.08 12.89
C LEU A 9 -1.80 -5.19 13.79
N SER A 10 -0.47 -5.30 13.88
CA SER A 10 0.18 -6.35 14.67
C SER A 10 -0.17 -6.27 16.16
N LEU A 11 -0.23 -5.05 16.71
CA LEU A 11 -0.63 -4.82 18.10
C LEU A 11 -2.09 -5.23 18.33
N ASN A 12 -2.99 -4.86 17.43
CA ASN A 12 -4.41 -5.20 17.55
C ASN A 12 -4.67 -6.69 17.44
N ILE A 13 -4.03 -7.39 16.49
CA ILE A 13 -4.11 -8.85 16.37
C ILE A 13 -3.64 -9.52 17.66
N ALA A 14 -2.53 -9.04 18.24
CA ALA A 14 -1.97 -9.59 19.47
C ALA A 14 -2.86 -9.35 20.70
N SER A 15 -3.62 -8.26 20.73
CA SER A 15 -4.53 -7.92 21.82
C SER A 15 -5.97 -8.39 21.62
N GLU A 16 -6.29 -9.01 20.49
CA GLU A 16 -7.66 -9.41 20.15
C GLU A 16 -8.17 -10.52 21.06
N ASP A 17 -9.44 -10.41 21.45
CA ASP A 17 -10.14 -11.50 22.14
C ASP A 17 -10.64 -12.55 21.13
N TRP A 18 -9.98 -13.70 21.12
CA TRP A 18 -10.29 -14.83 20.25
C TRP A 18 -11.40 -15.75 20.78
N THR A 19 -12.04 -15.39 21.90
CA THR A 19 -13.07 -16.24 22.54
C THR A 19 -14.20 -16.61 21.59
N THR A 20 -14.61 -15.69 20.71
CA THR A 20 -15.64 -15.94 19.68
C THR A 20 -15.24 -17.06 18.71
N VAL A 21 -13.96 -17.15 18.35
CA VAL A 21 -13.43 -18.21 17.49
C VAL A 21 -13.30 -19.52 18.27
N TYR A 22 -12.79 -19.47 19.50
CA TYR A 22 -12.61 -20.69 20.31
C TYR A 22 -13.94 -21.32 20.72
N SER A 23 -14.98 -20.51 20.97
CA SER A 23 -16.28 -20.96 21.49
C SER A 23 -17.27 -21.44 20.40
N ALA A 24 -16.99 -21.17 19.12
CA ALA A 24 -17.82 -21.66 18.01
C ALA A 24 -17.85 -23.21 17.95
N LEU A 25 -18.98 -23.79 17.56
CA LEU A 25 -19.24 -25.23 17.70
C LEU A 25 -18.73 -26.03 16.50
N ASP A 26 -18.90 -25.51 15.29
CA ASP A 26 -18.42 -26.15 14.07
C ASP A 26 -17.24 -25.40 13.45
N VAL A 27 -16.56 -26.08 12.52
CA VAL A 27 -15.34 -25.55 11.87
C VAL A 27 -15.65 -24.38 10.96
N ASP A 28 -16.81 -24.37 10.30
CA ASP A 28 -17.19 -23.32 9.37
C ASP A 28 -17.48 -22.01 10.12
N GLU A 29 -18.17 -22.09 11.26
CA GLU A 29 -18.39 -20.98 12.19
C GLU A 29 -17.06 -20.42 12.72
N LYS A 30 -16.11 -21.28 13.08
CA LYS A 30 -14.76 -20.86 13.51
C LYS A 30 -14.05 -20.06 12.42
N VAL A 31 -14.05 -20.58 11.19
CA VAL A 31 -13.40 -19.93 10.04
C VAL A 31 -14.08 -18.61 9.72
N SER A 32 -15.41 -18.57 9.75
CA SER A 32 -16.20 -17.36 9.52
C SER A 32 -15.91 -16.27 10.57
N ALA A 33 -15.89 -16.64 11.85
CA ALA A 33 -15.57 -15.72 12.95
C ALA A 33 -14.13 -15.17 12.82
N TYR A 34 -13.16 -16.05 12.57
CA TYR A 34 -11.77 -15.66 12.35
C TYR A 34 -11.63 -14.68 11.19
N ASN A 35 -12.19 -15.03 10.02
CA ASN A 35 -12.12 -14.18 8.83
C ASN A 35 -12.77 -12.83 9.07
N SER A 36 -13.92 -12.79 9.75
CA SER A 36 -14.63 -11.55 10.04
C SER A 36 -13.80 -10.59 10.89
N ILE A 37 -13.13 -11.11 11.93
CA ILE A 37 -12.23 -10.34 12.79
C ILE A 37 -11.04 -9.80 11.98
N ILE A 38 -10.35 -10.69 11.25
CA ILE A 38 -9.16 -10.31 10.48
C ILE A 38 -9.50 -9.30 9.39
N ILE A 39 -10.56 -9.51 8.61
CA ILE A 39 -10.98 -8.58 7.55
C ILE A 39 -11.28 -7.21 8.12
N LYS A 40 -12.01 -7.14 9.25
CA LYS A 40 -12.32 -5.88 9.91
C LYS A 40 -11.04 -5.13 10.33
N MET A 41 -10.06 -5.83 10.88
CA MET A 41 -8.76 -5.23 11.23
C MET A 41 -7.98 -4.78 10.00
N LEU A 42 -7.99 -5.57 8.93
CA LEU A 42 -7.35 -5.20 7.66
C LEU A 42 -7.99 -3.93 7.08
N ASP A 43 -9.32 -3.82 7.07
CA ASP A 43 -10.02 -2.64 6.58
C ASP A 43 -9.71 -1.38 7.41
N GLU A 44 -9.53 -1.55 8.72
CA GLU A 44 -9.21 -0.46 9.63
C GLU A 44 -7.74 0.00 9.50
N PHE A 45 -6.79 -0.92 9.51
CA PHE A 45 -5.36 -0.61 9.62
C PHE A 45 -4.62 -0.66 8.28
N LEU A 46 -5.17 -1.34 7.28
CA LEU A 46 -4.62 -1.49 5.93
C LEU A 46 -5.67 -1.14 4.85
N PRO A 47 -6.20 0.10 4.84
CA PRO A 47 -7.25 0.48 3.92
C PRO A 47 -6.81 0.33 2.46
N GLU A 48 -7.72 -0.17 1.63
CA GLU A 48 -7.52 -0.28 0.19
C GLU A 48 -7.21 1.10 -0.43
N LYS A 49 -6.29 1.12 -1.39
CA LYS A 49 -5.93 2.33 -2.13
C LYS A 49 -6.17 2.16 -3.61
N THR A 50 -7.20 2.83 -4.11
CA THR A 50 -7.42 2.96 -5.55
C THR A 50 -6.45 3.96 -6.15
N ILE A 51 -5.74 3.56 -7.20
CA ILE A 51 -4.86 4.43 -7.96
C ILE A 51 -5.36 4.52 -9.39
N ARG A 52 -5.57 5.75 -9.89
CA ARG A 52 -5.99 5.98 -11.27
C ARG A 52 -4.79 5.88 -12.21
N VAL A 53 -4.86 4.97 -13.17
CA VAL A 53 -3.93 4.86 -14.29
C VAL A 53 -4.61 5.45 -15.53
N HIS A 54 -3.88 6.21 -16.32
CA HIS A 54 -4.34 6.84 -17.55
C HIS A 54 -3.66 6.16 -18.74
N HIS A 55 -4.35 6.03 -19.87
CA HIS A 55 -3.82 5.36 -21.06
C HIS A 55 -2.53 6.01 -21.60
N SER A 56 -2.35 7.30 -21.36
CA SER A 56 -1.14 8.03 -21.76
C SER A 56 0.04 7.87 -20.78
N ASP A 57 -0.17 7.21 -19.63
CA ASP A 57 0.94 6.90 -18.73
C ASP A 57 1.92 5.98 -19.44
N LYS A 58 3.21 6.22 -19.22
CA LYS A 58 4.21 5.30 -19.73
C LYS A 58 4.06 3.95 -19.02
N PRO A 59 4.35 2.83 -19.70
CA PRO A 59 4.12 1.49 -19.14
C PRO A 59 4.94 1.20 -17.87
N TRP A 60 6.05 1.91 -17.65
CA TRP A 60 6.85 1.83 -16.43
C TRP A 60 6.36 2.76 -15.29
N ILE A 61 5.30 3.55 -15.49
CA ILE A 61 4.73 4.40 -14.43
C ILE A 61 3.76 3.58 -13.60
N THR A 62 4.25 3.17 -12.43
CA THR A 62 3.47 2.40 -11.46
C THR A 62 2.64 3.31 -10.55
N GLY A 63 1.62 2.74 -9.90
CA GLY A 63 0.81 3.48 -8.94
C GLY A 63 1.61 4.05 -7.76
N ASN A 64 2.64 3.34 -7.30
CA ASN A 64 3.55 3.85 -6.27
C ASN A 64 4.29 5.12 -6.73
N ILE A 65 4.77 5.16 -7.99
CA ILE A 65 5.41 6.36 -8.56
C ILE A 65 4.45 7.55 -8.52
N LYS A 66 3.19 7.35 -8.96
CA LYS A 66 2.16 8.39 -8.91
C LYS A 66 1.88 8.89 -7.49
N MET A 67 1.83 7.98 -6.52
CA MET A 67 1.65 8.33 -5.12
C MET A 67 2.80 9.22 -4.61
N GLN A 68 4.05 8.88 -4.94
CA GLN A 68 5.20 9.72 -4.56
C GLN A 68 5.21 11.07 -5.28
N ILE A 69 4.83 11.13 -6.57
CA ILE A 69 4.67 12.40 -7.31
C ILE A 69 3.63 13.30 -6.63
N LYS A 70 2.48 12.74 -6.22
CA LYS A 70 1.44 13.48 -5.50
C LYS A 70 1.93 13.96 -4.13
N ALA A 71 2.67 13.13 -3.40
CA ALA A 71 3.27 13.51 -2.12
C ALA A 71 4.26 14.68 -2.30
N ARG A 72 5.11 14.62 -3.33
CA ARG A 72 6.07 15.67 -3.69
C ARG A 72 5.35 16.99 -4.01
N GLN A 73 4.30 16.94 -4.82
CA GLN A 73 3.48 18.13 -5.15
C GLN A 73 2.88 18.74 -3.87
N LYS A 74 2.34 17.90 -2.98
CA LYS A 74 1.75 18.36 -1.71
C LYS A 74 2.79 19.00 -0.78
N THR A 75 4.01 18.47 -0.71
CA THR A 75 5.08 19.07 0.12
C THR A 75 5.56 20.39 -0.46
N PHE A 76 5.65 20.50 -1.80
CA PHE A 76 5.96 21.75 -2.47
C PHE A 76 4.93 22.84 -2.14
N SER A 77 3.64 22.53 -2.26
CA SER A 77 2.55 23.46 -1.92
C SER A 77 2.53 23.87 -0.45
N ARG A 78 3.15 23.09 0.44
CA ARG A 78 3.26 23.38 1.89
C ARG A 78 4.53 24.16 2.26
N GLY A 79 5.46 24.38 1.33
CA GLY A 79 6.73 25.04 1.60
C GLY A 79 7.77 24.18 2.34
N ASP A 80 7.54 22.88 2.50
CA ASP A 80 8.48 21.96 3.17
C ASP A 80 9.61 21.56 2.21
N GLN A 81 10.62 22.43 2.11
CA GLN A 81 11.73 22.30 1.17
C GLN A 81 12.62 21.06 1.40
N PRO A 82 13.02 20.72 2.64
CA PRO A 82 13.83 19.53 2.88
C PRO A 82 13.13 18.25 2.42
N ARG A 83 11.85 18.10 2.80
CA ARG A 83 11.07 16.92 2.43
C ARG A 83 10.74 16.88 0.94
N TYR A 84 10.52 18.04 0.32
CA TYR A 84 10.37 18.15 -1.12
C TYR A 84 11.59 17.61 -1.87
N LYS A 85 12.81 18.03 -1.49
CA LYS A 85 14.06 17.53 -2.10
C LYS A 85 14.20 16.02 -1.98
N GLN A 86 13.97 15.47 -0.78
CA GLN A 86 13.97 14.01 -0.55
C GLN A 86 12.98 13.28 -1.46
N LEU A 87 11.78 13.83 -1.64
CA LEU A 87 10.76 13.24 -2.52
C LEU A 87 11.12 13.38 -4.00
N CYS A 88 11.81 14.44 -4.42
CA CYS A 88 12.33 14.56 -5.79
C CYS A 88 13.30 13.41 -6.12
N GLU A 89 14.31 13.21 -5.26
CA GLU A 89 15.30 12.14 -5.41
C GLU A 89 14.63 10.76 -5.40
N LYS A 90 13.70 10.54 -4.47
CA LYS A 90 12.94 9.29 -4.37
C LYS A 90 12.13 9.01 -5.64
N VAL A 91 11.43 10.01 -6.17
CA VAL A 91 10.65 9.87 -7.42
C VAL A 91 11.57 9.55 -8.60
N ALA A 92 12.70 10.25 -8.72
CA ALA A 92 13.68 10.01 -9.79
C ALA A 92 14.21 8.58 -9.75
N ASN A 93 14.62 8.11 -8.57
CA ASN A 93 15.12 6.75 -8.37
C ASN A 93 14.06 5.68 -8.69
N LEU A 94 12.81 5.89 -8.26
CA LEU A 94 11.72 4.96 -8.59
C LEU A 94 11.46 4.89 -10.10
N ILE A 95 11.47 6.03 -10.80
CA ILE A 95 11.30 6.07 -12.26
C ILE A 95 12.46 5.38 -12.96
N ALA A 96 13.71 5.64 -12.55
CA ALA A 96 14.88 5.00 -13.13
C ALA A 96 14.84 3.48 -12.98
N LYS A 97 14.53 2.99 -11.77
CA LYS A 97 14.37 1.55 -11.50
C LYS A 97 13.25 0.93 -12.33
N ALA A 98 12.08 1.57 -12.38
CA ALA A 98 10.94 1.05 -13.12
C ALA A 98 11.21 1.00 -14.64
N LYS A 99 11.87 2.02 -15.19
CA LYS A 99 12.33 2.01 -16.58
C LYS A 99 13.28 0.84 -16.85
N ALA A 100 14.31 0.68 -16.01
CA ALA A 100 15.29 -0.38 -16.18
C ALA A 100 14.65 -1.78 -16.13
N THR A 101 13.75 -2.02 -15.16
CA THR A 101 13.00 -3.27 -15.07
C THR A 101 12.13 -3.51 -16.30
N TYR A 102 11.39 -2.50 -16.76
CA TYR A 102 10.52 -2.62 -17.93
C TYR A 102 11.32 -2.98 -19.19
N TYR A 103 12.40 -2.26 -19.49
CA TYR A 103 13.20 -2.52 -20.69
C TYR A 103 13.97 -3.84 -20.60
N ARG A 104 14.40 -4.27 -19.40
CA ARG A 104 15.01 -5.58 -19.21
C ARG A 104 14.02 -6.71 -19.51
N SER A 105 12.81 -6.63 -18.96
CA SER A 105 11.75 -7.61 -19.23
C SER A 105 11.41 -7.66 -20.72
N LYS A 106 11.26 -6.49 -21.34
CA LYS A 106 10.95 -6.39 -22.76
C LYS A 106 12.06 -6.96 -23.64
N ALA A 107 13.33 -6.81 -23.25
CA ALA A 107 14.45 -7.37 -23.98
C ALA A 107 14.53 -8.90 -23.89
N SER A 108 14.04 -9.51 -22.80
CA SER A 108 13.98 -10.97 -22.63
C SER A 108 12.78 -11.63 -23.32
N GLU A 109 11.85 -10.85 -23.87
CA GLU A 109 10.71 -11.35 -24.64
C GLU A 109 11.06 -11.60 -26.13
N PHE A 110 12.29 -11.29 -26.54
CA PHE A 110 12.86 -11.55 -27.86
C PHE A 110 13.94 -12.64 -27.77
#